data_AF-A0A928KZM4-F1
#
_entry.id   AF-A0A928KZM4-F1
#
_cell.length_a   1.000
_cell.length_b   1.000
_cell.length_c   1.000
_cell.angle_alpha   90.00
_cell.angle_beta   90.00
_cell.angle_gamma   90.00
#
_symmetry.space_group_name_H-M   'P 1'
#
loop_
_entity.id
_entity.type
_entity.pdbx_description
1 polymer ?
#
loop_
_entity_poly.entity_id
_entity_poly.type
_entity_poly.pdbx_seq_one_letter_code
_entity_poly.pdbx_strand_id
1 'polypeptide(L)'
;MKNKDFDYIWTGKKRTIFGLPISFTRYFLTETKFITRKGLLSLEEDELDLYTVTDKKLVLKFTQRIFGCGTIVMHVVDTDTPVKTVESVKAPREVLAMLDKHINIQRDRYRTRGRDMIGFDDCDCDDET
;
A
#
# COMPACT_ATOMS: atom_id res chain seq x y z
N MET A 1 27.02 -5.52 3.90
CA MET A 1 26.17 -5.16 2.73
C MET A 1 25.16 -4.12 3.17
N LYS A 2 25.27 -2.90 2.64
CA LYS A 2 24.34 -1.80 2.93
C LYS A 2 23.04 -2.11 2.19
N ASN A 3 22.01 -2.54 2.92
CA ASN A 3 20.71 -2.85 2.33
C ASN A 3 20.05 -1.54 1.90
N LYS A 4 19.64 -1.49 0.63
CA LYS A 4 19.03 -0.36 -0.06
C LYS A 4 18.13 0.47 0.86
N ASP A 5 18.40 1.77 0.90
CA ASP A 5 17.61 2.82 1.54
C ASP A 5 16.19 2.86 0.95
N PHE A 6 15.33 1.93 1.36
CA PHE A 6 13.90 2.14 1.29
C PHE A 6 13.56 3.05 2.45
N ASP A 7 13.23 4.32 2.17
CA ASP A 7 12.75 5.22 3.21
C ASP A 7 11.36 4.71 3.65
N TYR A 8 11.36 3.99 4.77
CA TYR A 8 10.16 3.38 5.32
C TYR A 8 9.39 4.46 6.09
N ILE A 9 8.32 4.98 5.50
CA ILE A 9 7.42 5.95 6.16
C ILE A 9 6.76 5.33 7.39
N TRP A 10 6.44 4.04 7.31
CA TRP A 10 5.84 3.34 8.43
C TRP A 10 6.28 1.88 8.48
N THR A 11 6.49 1.39 9.70
CA THR A 11 6.79 -0.01 9.96
C THR A 11 5.80 -0.59 10.97
N GLY A 12 5.30 -1.77 10.65
CA GLY A 12 4.32 -2.50 11.45
C GLY A 12 4.75 -3.92 11.71
N LYS A 13 4.31 -4.47 12.85
CA LYS A 13 4.44 -5.90 13.14
C LYS A 13 3.06 -6.45 13.48
N LYS A 14 2.72 -7.59 12.88
CA LYS A 14 1.47 -8.30 13.18
C LYS A 14 1.47 -8.78 14.63
N ARG A 15 0.37 -8.54 15.35
CA ARG A 15 0.16 -8.96 16.74
C ARG A 15 -1.06 -9.88 16.81
N THR A 16 -0.85 -11.19 16.87
CA THR A 16 -1.91 -12.19 16.61
C THR A 16 -2.69 -12.60 17.87
N ILE A 17 -2.04 -12.78 19.02
CA ILE A 17 -2.66 -13.36 20.22
C ILE A 17 -2.27 -12.51 21.44
N PHE A 18 -3.25 -12.03 22.22
CA PHE A 18 -3.05 -11.18 23.43
C PHE A 18 -2.12 -9.96 23.23
N GLY A 19 -1.97 -9.45 22.00
CA GLY A 19 -1.04 -8.37 21.69
C GLY A 19 0.43 -8.80 21.55
N LEU A 20 0.74 -10.10 21.65
CA LEU A 20 2.08 -10.63 21.42
C LEU A 20 2.39 -10.75 19.91
N PRO A 21 3.60 -10.34 19.49
CA PRO A 21 4.02 -10.43 18.10
C PRO A 21 4.68 -11.78 17.81
N ILE A 22 3.90 -12.87 17.99
CA ILE A 22 4.34 -14.25 17.73
C ILE A 22 4.49 -14.51 16.23
N SER A 23 3.70 -13.81 15.41
CA SER A 23 3.89 -13.83 13.97
C SER A 23 5.15 -13.06 13.59
N PHE A 24 6.01 -13.71 12.81
CA PHE A 24 7.16 -13.10 12.15
C PHE A 24 6.74 -12.30 10.89
N THR A 25 5.53 -11.76 10.90
CA THR A 25 5.01 -10.93 9.82
C THR A 25 5.30 -9.47 10.12
N ARG A 26 6.05 -8.84 9.22
CA ARG A 26 6.37 -7.41 9.26
C ARG A 26 5.78 -6.74 8.03
N TYR A 27 5.26 -5.55 8.25
CA TYR A 27 4.68 -4.68 7.23
C TYR A 27 5.54 -3.44 7.13
N PHE A 28 5.81 -3.02 5.91
CA PHE A 28 6.55 -1.81 5.62
C PHE A 28 5.78 -1.00 4.60
N LEU A 29 5.59 0.28 4.86
CA LEU A 29 5.02 1.23 3.92
C LEU A 29 6.13 2.17 3.47
N THR A 30 6.34 2.22 2.17
CA THR A 30 7.22 3.19 1.48
C THR A 30 6.35 4.15 0.67
N GLU A 31 6.97 5.16 0.03
CA GLU A 31 6.22 6.17 -0.73
C GLU A 31 5.42 5.57 -1.89
N THR A 32 5.95 4.49 -2.48
CA THR A 32 5.45 3.88 -3.72
C THR A 32 4.93 2.47 -3.50
N LYS A 33 5.45 1.74 -2.50
CA LYS A 33 5.19 0.32 -2.28
C LYS A 33 4.78 -0.02 -0.86
N PHE A 34 3.97 -1.05 -0.73
CA PHE A 34 3.66 -1.72 0.52
C PHE A 34 4.29 -3.11 0.53
N ILE A 35 5.20 -3.36 1.47
CA ILE A 35 5.98 -4.60 1.53
C ILE A 35 5.51 -5.43 2.72
N THR A 36 5.24 -6.70 2.47
CA THR A 36 4.90 -7.67 3.51
C THR A 36 5.96 -8.75 3.57
N ARG A 37 6.63 -8.85 4.71
CA ARG A 37 7.64 -9.87 4.98
C ARG A 37 7.07 -10.90 5.93
N LYS A 38 6.99 -12.15 5.50
CA LYS A 38 6.49 -13.28 6.31
C LYS A 38 7.59 -14.35 6.35
N GLY A 39 7.87 -14.91 7.53
CA GLY A 39 8.80 -16.02 7.61
C GLY A 39 9.51 -16.18 8.94
N LEU A 40 9.72 -17.45 9.33
CA LEU A 40 10.58 -17.81 10.46
C LEU A 40 11.84 -18.53 9.97
N LEU A 41 11.67 -19.58 9.16
CA LEU A 41 12.76 -20.35 8.54
C LEU A 41 12.90 -20.03 7.05
N SER A 42 11.78 -19.94 6.34
CA SER A 42 11.71 -19.45 4.96
C SER A 42 11.23 -18.00 4.97
N LEU A 43 11.97 -17.12 4.31
CA LEU A 43 11.66 -15.70 4.21
C LEU A 43 10.97 -15.42 2.88
N GLU A 44 9.71 -15.00 2.96
CA GLU A 44 8.89 -14.59 1.84
C GLU A 44 8.64 -13.09 1.94
N GLU A 45 9.07 -12.35 0.91
CA GLU A 45 8.85 -10.91 0.77
C GLU A 45 7.93 -10.66 -0.40
N ASP A 46 6.81 -10.00 -0.10
CA ASP A 46 5.70 -9.80 -1.01
C ASP A 46 5.44 -8.28 -1.11
N GLU A 47 5.93 -7.70 -2.21
CA GLU A 47 5.85 -6.27 -2.53
C GLU A 47 4.56 -5.96 -3.31
N LEU A 48 3.85 -4.92 -2.89
CA LEU A 48 2.66 -4.43 -3.56
C LEU A 48 2.85 -2.96 -3.93
N ASP A 49 2.73 -2.61 -5.20
CA ASP A 49 2.73 -1.21 -5.62
C ASP A 49 1.46 -0.47 -5.18
N LEU A 50 1.58 0.75 -4.65
CA LEU A 50 0.44 1.51 -4.15
C LEU A 50 -0.46 2.04 -5.28
N TYR A 51 0.08 2.23 -6.49
CA TYR A 51 -0.69 2.75 -7.62
C TYR A 51 -1.70 1.72 -8.18
N THR A 52 -1.45 0.42 -7.99
CA THR A 52 -2.33 -0.67 -8.45
C THR A 52 -3.47 -0.97 -7.49
N VAL A 53 -3.42 -0.40 -6.27
CA VAL A 53 -4.48 -0.55 -5.28
C VAL A 53 -5.72 0.19 -5.77
N THR A 54 -6.83 -0.53 -5.91
CA THR A 54 -8.11 0.01 -6.38
C THR A 54 -9.01 0.37 -5.21
N ASP A 55 -9.22 -0.60 -4.32
CA ASP A 55 -10.12 -0.49 -3.19
C ASP A 55 -9.46 -1.00 -1.91
N LYS A 56 -9.99 -0.54 -0.78
CA LYS A 56 -9.47 -0.87 0.55
C LYS A 56 -10.63 -1.00 1.53
N LYS A 57 -10.52 -1.98 2.41
CA LYS A 57 -11.53 -2.32 3.40
C LYS A 57 -10.90 -2.51 4.76
N LEU A 58 -11.46 -1.84 5.76
CA LEU A 58 -11.08 -2.01 7.15
C LEU A 58 -12.02 -3.01 7.83
N VAL A 59 -11.44 -4.10 8.34
CA VAL A 59 -12.15 -5.14 9.09
C VAL A 59 -11.72 -5.09 10.55
N LEU A 60 -12.66 -4.82 11.45
CA LEU A 60 -12.43 -4.73 12.89
C LEU A 60 -13.19 -5.87 13.60
N LYS A 61 -12.50 -6.97 13.90
CA LYS A 61 -13.09 -8.07 14.69
C LYS A 61 -13.27 -7.64 16.15
N PHE A 62 -14.23 -8.23 16.86
CA PHE A 62 -14.57 -7.89 18.25
C PHE A 62 -13.35 -7.88 19.19
N THR A 63 -12.54 -8.95 19.15
CA THR A 63 -11.30 -9.03 19.95
C THR A 63 -10.28 -7.98 19.54
N GLN A 64 -10.09 -7.75 18.24
CA GLN A 64 -9.18 -6.74 17.73
C GLN A 64 -9.58 -5.32 18.17
N ARG A 65 -10.88 -5.00 18.24
CA ARG A 65 -11.39 -3.70 18.73
C ARG A 65 -10.98 -3.45 20.18
N ILE A 66 -11.06 -4.47 21.05
CA ILE A 66 -10.67 -4.36 22.46
C ILE A 66 -9.16 -4.12 22.59
N PHE A 67 -8.34 -4.74 21.73
CA PHE A 67 -6.88 -4.58 21.74
C PHE A 67 -6.36 -3.38 20.90
N GLY A 68 -7.25 -2.57 20.30
CA GLY A 68 -6.85 -1.45 19.45
C GLY A 68 -6.16 -1.88 18.14
N CYS A 69 -6.42 -3.10 17.68
CA CYS A 69 -5.90 -3.68 16.44
C CYS A 69 -7.00 -3.73 15.36
N GLY A 70 -6.60 -3.95 14.11
CA GLY A 70 -7.54 -4.25 13.02
C GLY A 70 -6.86 -4.88 11.82
N THR A 71 -7.66 -5.36 10.88
CA THR A 71 -7.19 -5.95 9.62
C THR A 71 -7.57 -5.05 8.46
N ILE A 72 -6.60 -4.69 7.62
CA ILE A 72 -6.81 -3.91 6.40
C ILE A 72 -6.73 -4.88 5.21
N VAL A 73 -7.75 -4.88 4.37
CA VAL A 73 -7.81 -5.66 3.13
C VAL A 73 -7.67 -4.66 1.99
N MET A 74 -6.71 -4.89 1.10
CA MET A 74 -6.50 -4.09 -0.11
C MET A 74 -6.80 -4.93 -1.33
N HIS A 75 -7.55 -4.36 -2.26
CA HIS A 75 -7.87 -4.95 -3.56
C HIS A 75 -6.97 -4.33 -4.62
N VAL A 76 -6.39 -5.19 -5.45
CA VAL A 76 -5.37 -4.84 -6.43
C VAL A 76 -5.86 -5.30 -7.80
N VAL A 77 -5.57 -4.51 -8.83
CA VAL A 77 -5.88 -4.88 -10.23
C VAL A 77 -4.91 -5.92 -10.79
N ASP A 78 -3.91 -6.34 -10.02
CA ASP A 78 -2.87 -7.27 -10.45
C ASP A 78 -3.40 -8.70 -10.68
N THR A 79 -2.79 -9.40 -11.63
CA THR A 79 -3.23 -10.73 -12.10
C THR A 79 -2.84 -11.83 -11.12
N ASP A 80 -1.70 -11.68 -10.42
CA ASP A 80 -1.13 -12.73 -9.58
C ASP A 80 -1.65 -12.72 -8.14
N THR A 81 -1.90 -11.54 -7.55
CA THR A 81 -2.42 -11.41 -6.18
C THR A 81 -3.51 -10.33 -6.08
N PRO A 82 -4.78 -10.69 -6.34
CA PRO A 82 -5.88 -9.71 -6.42
C PRO A 82 -6.27 -9.12 -5.05
N VAL A 83 -5.91 -9.77 -3.94
CA VAL A 83 -6.29 -9.35 -2.59
C VAL A 83 -5.12 -9.46 -1.62
N LYS A 84 -4.70 -8.34 -1.05
CA LYS A 84 -3.67 -8.27 -0.01
C LYS A 84 -4.31 -8.03 1.35
N THR A 85 -4.07 -8.93 2.30
CA THR A 85 -4.59 -8.80 3.66
C THR A 85 -3.47 -8.46 4.65
N VAL A 86 -3.59 -7.32 5.30
CA VAL A 86 -2.71 -6.83 6.36
C VAL A 86 -3.41 -7.04 7.70
N GLU A 87 -2.97 -8.04 8.46
CA GLU A 87 -3.68 -8.51 9.63
C GLU A 87 -3.16 -7.91 10.92
N SER A 88 -4.09 -7.59 11.83
CA SER A 88 -3.82 -7.21 13.22
C SER A 88 -2.75 -6.11 13.36
N VAL A 89 -2.98 -5.03 12.63
CA VAL A 89 -2.22 -3.77 12.69
C VAL A 89 -2.71 -2.93 13.86
N LYS A 90 -1.79 -2.33 14.60
CA LYS A 90 -2.09 -1.39 15.70
C LYS A 90 -2.61 -0.07 15.11
N ALA A 91 -3.65 0.51 15.73
CA ALA A 91 -4.25 1.77 15.28
C ALA A 91 -4.60 1.74 13.77
N PRO A 92 -5.46 0.80 13.34
CA PRO A 92 -5.68 0.52 11.92
C PRO A 92 -6.29 1.70 11.14
N ARG A 93 -6.99 2.61 11.83
CA ARG A 93 -7.52 3.86 11.22
C ARG A 93 -6.42 4.83 10.82
N GLU A 94 -5.40 4.97 11.66
CA GLU A 94 -4.25 5.84 11.39
C GLU A 94 -3.43 5.29 10.21
N VAL A 95 -3.19 3.98 10.21
CA VAL A 95 -2.51 3.30 9.11
C VAL A 95 -3.29 3.39 7.81
N LEU A 96 -4.62 3.27 7.86
CA LEU A 96 -5.47 3.47 6.70
C LEU A 96 -5.38 4.90 6.16
N ALA A 97 -5.45 5.92 7.03
CA ALA A 97 -5.32 7.32 6.62
C ALA A 97 -3.94 7.62 6.00
N MET A 98 -2.87 7.04 6.55
CA MET A 98 -1.53 7.13 5.96
C MET A 98 -1.46 6.46 4.59
N LEU A 99 -2.03 5.25 4.46
CA LEU A 99 -2.08 4.52 3.20
C LEU A 99 -2.84 5.33 2.13
N ASP A 100 -3.97 5.92 2.51
CA ASP A 100 -4.82 6.74 1.63
C ASP A 100 -4.08 7.93 1.06
N LYS A 101 -3.34 8.63 1.93
CA LYS A 101 -2.50 9.75 1.53
C LYS A 101 -1.48 9.34 0.46
N HIS A 102 -0.78 8.23 0.67
CA HIS A 102 0.26 7.79 -0.27
C HIS A 102 -0.32 7.22 -1.57
N ILE A 103 -1.44 6.49 -1.50
CA ILE A 103 -2.15 6.02 -2.71
C ILE A 103 -2.58 7.22 -3.56
N ASN A 104 -3.15 8.28 -2.96
CA ASN A 104 -3.56 9.47 -3.70
C ASN A 104 -2.37 10.20 -4.31
N ILE A 105 -1.28 10.39 -3.56
CA ILE A 105 -0.05 10.99 -4.09
C ILE A 105 0.48 10.21 -5.30
N GLN A 106 0.49 8.88 -5.24
CA GLN A 106 0.91 8.05 -6.36
C GLN A 106 -0.06 8.20 -7.54
N ARG A 107 -1.38 8.08 -7.30
CA ARG A 107 -2.39 8.25 -8.36
C ARG A 107 -2.28 9.61 -9.04
N ASP A 108 -2.08 10.69 -8.30
CA ASP A 108 -1.91 12.02 -8.87
C ASP A 108 -0.60 12.12 -9.68
N ARG A 109 0.51 11.57 -9.17
CA ARG A 109 1.78 11.52 -9.90
C ARG A 109 1.66 10.78 -11.24
N TYR A 110 0.95 9.66 -11.27
CA TYR A 110 0.71 8.90 -12.50
C TYR A 110 -0.32 9.57 -13.42
N ARG A 111 -1.34 10.23 -12.86
CA ARG A 111 -2.35 10.97 -13.63
C ARG A 111 -1.75 12.18 -14.34
N THR A 112 -0.87 12.94 -13.67
CA THR A 112 -0.19 14.08 -14.27
C THR A 112 0.72 13.65 -15.43
N ARG A 113 1.45 12.53 -15.29
CA ARG A 113 2.25 11.96 -16.38
C ARG A 113 1.44 11.59 -17.62
N GLY A 114 0.19 11.14 -17.45
CA GLY A 114 -0.70 10.84 -18.59
C GLY A 114 -1.22 12.10 -19.27
N ARG A 115 -1.37 13.21 -18.54
CA ARG A 115 -1.85 14.49 -19.08
C ARG A 115 -0.77 15.20 -19.90
N ASP A 116 0.49 15.09 -19.50
CA ASP A 116 1.63 15.68 -20.22
C ASP A 116 1.90 15.01 -21.59
N MET A 117 1.24 13.87 -21.90
CA MET A 117 1.30 13.22 -23.21
C MET A 117 0.15 13.60 -24.17
N ILE A 118 -0.89 14.31 -23.71
CA ILE A 118 -2.09 14.66 -24.51
C ILE A 118 -2.10 16.16 -24.86
N GLY A 119 -0.94 16.82 -24.83
CA GLY A 119 -0.82 18.28 -24.98
C GLY A 119 -0.07 18.76 -26.22
N PHE A 120 0.01 17.97 -27.30
CA PHE A 120 0.79 18.34 -28.49
C PHE A 120 0.14 17.90 -29.82
N ASP A 121 -1.16 18.12 -29.98
CA ASP A 121 -1.86 17.89 -31.26
C ASP A 121 -3.03 18.88 -31.48
N ASP A 122 -2.83 20.16 -31.12
CA ASP A 122 -3.60 21.25 -31.74
C ASP A 122 -2.72 21.82 -32.87
N CYS A 123 -2.77 21.16 -34.03
CA CYS A 123 -2.27 21.71 -35.29
C CYS A 123 -3.29 22.77 -35.77
N ASP A 124 -3.12 24.03 -35.36
CA ASP A 124 -3.73 25.16 -36.05
C ASP A 124 -3.08 25.30 -37.43
N CYS A 125 -3.61 24.58 -38.42
CA CYS A 125 -3.44 24.95 -39.83
C CYS A 125 -4.44 26.07 -40.13
N ASP A 126 -4.06 27.30 -39.80
CA ASP A 126 -4.70 28.48 -40.37
C ASP A 126 -4.35 28.53 -41.87
N ASP A 127 -5.40 28.41 -42.67
CA ASP A 127 -5.47 28.48 -44.12
C ASP A 127 -4.99 29.87 -44.61
N GLU A 128 -3.82 29.95 -45.24
CA GLU A 128 -3.43 31.11 -46.05
C GLU A 128 -3.44 30.74 -47.55
N THR A 129 -4.23 31.53 -48.29
CA THR A 129 -4.30 31.78 -49.75
C THR A 129 -5.32 31.04 -50.61
#